data_AF-A0A9E2RQZ1-F1
#
_entry.id   AF-A0A9E2RQZ1-F1
#
_cell.length_a   1.000
_cell.length_b   1.000
_cell.length_c   1.000
_cell.angle_alpha   90.00
_cell.angle_beta   90.00
_cell.angle_gamma   90.00
#
_symmetry.space_group_name_H-M   'P 1'
#
loop_
_entity.id
_entity.type
_entity.pdbx_description
1 polymer ?
#
loop_
_entity_poly.entity_id
_entity_poly.type
_entity_poly.pdbx_seq_one_letter_code
_entity_poly.pdbx_strand_id
1 'polypeptide(L)'
;MLTLIGVLVVIVGFALKVNPLLVVTVAGIATGFAGGLHPVAIVSEFGRAFTENRYMGLVWLTLPVIGLLERGGLKERAQELISRIRSATTGRVLLLYLAIRQLTATIGLTSLGGQAQMVRPLIAPMAEAAAEARFGALPDKARYLIRAHAAAVDNVGVFFGEDIFLAMGSVLLIKGVLDAYGIHLTPLHIALWAIPTAVAVFIIHSVRLMLLDRKLRRQFAGQAQHPETPVAGSLPNAGEDK
;
A
#
# COMPACT_ATOMS: atom_id res chain seq x y z
N MET A 1 -3.68 43.31 13.68
CA MET A 1 -4.20 42.99 12.33
C MET A 1 -3.14 42.48 11.35
N LEU A 2 -1.85 42.82 11.50
CA LEU A 2 -0.76 42.25 10.67
C LEU A 2 -0.43 40.78 11.01
N THR A 3 -0.89 40.25 12.14
CA THR A 3 -0.61 38.88 12.60
C THR A 3 -1.14 37.78 11.66
N LEU A 4 -2.11 38.10 10.78
CA LEU A 4 -2.64 37.19 9.78
C LEU A 4 -1.82 37.15 8.48
N ILE A 5 -0.71 37.90 8.39
CA ILE A 5 0.12 37.95 7.18
C ILE A 5 0.67 36.57 6.80
N GLY A 6 0.91 35.70 7.79
CA GLY A 6 1.31 34.31 7.54
C GLY A 6 0.27 33.51 6.76
N VAL A 7 -1.03 33.71 7.04
CA VAL A 7 -2.11 33.03 6.32
C VAL A 7 -2.12 33.47 4.86
N LEU A 8 -1.93 34.76 4.59
CA LEU A 8 -1.82 35.27 3.22
C LEU A 8 -0.61 34.67 2.50
N VAL A 9 0.55 34.58 3.17
CA VAL A 9 1.76 33.93 2.63
C VAL A 9 1.49 32.46 2.29
N VAL A 10 0.79 31.72 3.15
CA VAL A 10 0.40 30.32 2.88
C VAL A 10 -0.50 30.21 1.65
N ILE A 11 -1.55 31.04 1.58
CA ILE A 11 -2.49 31.04 0.45
C ILE A 11 -1.76 31.31 -0.87
N VAL A 12 -0.94 32.36 -0.92
CA VAL A 12 -0.19 32.74 -2.13
C VAL A 12 0.85 31.67 -2.47
N GLY A 13 1.59 31.16 -1.49
CA GLY A 13 2.61 30.14 -1.71
C GLY A 13 2.04 28.84 -2.29
N PHE A 14 0.89 28.38 -1.77
CA PHE A 14 0.21 27.21 -2.31
C PHE A 14 -0.46 27.47 -3.67
N ALA A 15 -1.03 28.66 -3.89
CA ALA A 15 -1.55 29.04 -5.21
C ALA A 15 -0.46 29.01 -6.29
N LEU A 16 0.76 29.43 -5.93
CA LEU A 16 1.94 29.38 -6.79
C LEU A 16 2.62 28.00 -6.84
N LYS A 17 2.09 26.98 -6.15
CA LYS A 17 2.64 25.61 -6.06
C LYS A 17 4.10 25.57 -5.58
N VAL A 18 4.49 26.51 -4.72
CA VAL A 18 5.82 26.54 -4.10
C VAL A 18 5.93 25.39 -3.09
N ASN A 19 7.16 24.94 -2.83
CA ASN A 19 7.43 23.87 -1.86
C ASN A 19 6.74 24.17 -0.50
N PRO A 20 5.85 23.28 -0.02
CA PRO A 20 5.07 23.53 1.18
C PRO A 20 5.90 23.80 2.45
N LEU A 21 7.04 23.12 2.61
CA LEU A 21 7.93 23.35 3.75
C LEU A 21 8.43 24.80 3.77
N LEU A 22 8.89 25.30 2.62
CA LEU A 22 9.39 26.66 2.49
C LEU A 22 8.29 27.68 2.76
N VAL A 23 7.10 27.46 2.20
CA VAL A 23 5.93 28.32 2.40
C VAL A 23 5.58 28.43 3.89
N VAL A 24 5.49 27.30 4.59
CA VAL A 24 5.16 27.28 6.03
C VAL A 24 6.26 27.94 6.86
N THR A 25 7.55 27.71 6.55
CA THR A 25 8.66 28.37 7.26
C THR A 25 8.62 29.88 7.10
N VAL A 26 8.47 30.38 5.86
CA VAL A 26 8.38 31.83 5.60
C VAL A 26 7.15 32.44 6.25
N ALA A 27 6.01 31.75 6.21
CA ALA A 27 4.79 32.20 6.88
C ALA A 27 4.97 32.29 8.41
N GLY A 28 5.63 31.31 9.03
CA GLY A 28 5.95 31.32 10.45
C GLY A 28 6.86 32.49 10.84
N ILE A 29 7.91 32.74 10.06
CA ILE A 29 8.82 33.88 10.25
C ILE A 29 8.08 35.21 10.10
N ALA A 30 7.30 35.37 9.03
CA ALA A 30 6.53 36.59 8.77
C ALA A 30 5.50 36.86 9.88
N THR A 31 4.85 35.80 10.40
CA THR A 31 3.92 35.90 11.53
C THR A 31 4.63 36.29 12.82
N GLY A 32 5.80 35.71 13.08
CA GLY A 32 6.62 36.07 14.24
C GLY A 32 7.00 37.55 14.24
N PHE A 33 7.49 38.06 13.11
CA PHE A 33 7.80 39.48 12.97
C PHE A 33 6.56 40.38 13.09
N ALA A 34 5.46 40.00 12.45
CA ALA A 34 4.21 40.75 12.54
C ALA A 34 3.60 40.73 13.95
N GLY A 35 3.94 39.73 14.77
CA GLY A 35 3.61 39.63 16.20
C GLY A 35 4.57 40.38 17.12
N GLY A 36 5.59 41.07 16.58
CA GLY A 36 6.56 41.84 17.36
C GLY A 36 7.71 41.01 17.96
N LEU A 37 7.88 39.75 17.56
CA LEU A 37 8.99 38.93 18.01
C LEU A 37 10.30 39.36 17.33
N HIS A 38 11.37 39.52 18.11
CA HIS A 38 12.72 39.73 17.58
C HIS A 38 13.28 38.40 17.01
N PRO A 39 14.22 38.41 16.04
CA PRO A 39 14.74 37.18 15.39
C PRO A 39 15.12 36.04 16.34
N VAL A 40 15.77 36.34 17.47
CA VAL A 40 16.17 35.32 18.46
C VAL A 40 14.94 34.65 19.09
N ALA A 41 13.88 35.41 19.38
CA ALA A 41 12.64 34.87 19.93
C ALA A 41 11.90 33.99 18.92
N ILE A 42 11.90 34.37 17.63
CA ILE A 42 11.33 33.55 16.55
C ILE A 42 12.05 32.19 16.49
N VAL A 43 13.39 32.19 16.48
CA VAL A 43 14.19 30.96 16.48
C VAL A 43 13.93 30.13 17.74
N SER A 44 13.81 30.78 18.90
CA SER A 44 13.48 30.12 20.16
C SER A 44 12.11 29.42 20.10
N GLU A 45 11.09 30.04 19.51
CA GLU A 45 9.77 29.43 19.32
C GLU A 45 9.82 28.23 18.37
N PHE A 46 10.60 28.30 17.29
CA PHE A 46 10.85 27.12 16.45
C PHE A 46 11.53 25.99 17.23
N GLY A 47 12.51 26.30 18.07
CA GLY A 47 13.20 25.32 18.93
C GLY A 47 12.27 24.70 19.98
N ARG A 48 11.42 25.52 20.60
CA ARG A 48 10.39 25.07 21.53
C ARG A 48 9.38 24.16 20.84
N ALA A 49 8.84 24.58 19.70
CA ALA A 49 7.92 23.77 18.90
C ALA A 49 8.55 22.44 18.46
N PHE A 50 9.83 22.42 18.09
CA PHE A 50 10.53 21.18 17.74
C PHE A 50 10.68 20.23 18.94
N THR A 51 10.96 20.78 20.13
CA THR A 51 11.13 20.00 21.36
C THR A 51 9.78 19.46 21.87
N GLU A 52 8.73 20.28 21.85
CA GLU A 52 7.35 19.87 22.17
C GLU A 52 6.84 18.81 21.17
N ASN A 53 7.26 18.91 19.90
CA ASN A 53 6.90 17.97 18.84
C ASN A 53 7.94 16.88 18.58
N ARG A 54 8.78 16.53 19.58
CA ARG A 54 9.83 15.50 19.47
C ARG A 54 9.31 14.14 18.99
N TYR A 55 8.03 13.83 19.23
CA TYR A 55 7.39 12.60 18.73
C TYR A 55 7.35 12.52 17.19
N MET A 56 7.36 13.64 16.46
CA MET A 56 7.53 13.64 15.00
C MET A 56 8.91 13.08 14.60
N GLY A 57 9.89 13.17 15.50
CA GLY A 57 11.21 12.54 15.39
C GLY A 57 11.18 11.02 15.27
N LEU A 58 10.10 10.35 15.73
CA LEU A 58 9.98 8.89 15.68
C LEU A 58 10.01 8.36 14.25
N VAL A 59 9.49 9.10 13.27
CA VAL A 59 9.55 8.73 11.85
C VAL A 59 11.00 8.53 11.41
N TRP A 60 11.88 9.43 11.81
CA TRP A 60 13.31 9.37 11.48
C TRP A 60 14.03 8.19 12.13
N LEU A 61 13.54 7.68 13.27
CA LEU A 61 14.08 6.46 13.89
C LEU A 61 13.62 5.20 13.16
N THR A 62 12.41 5.19 12.59
CA THR A 62 11.90 4.03 11.86
C THR A 62 12.59 3.81 10.51
N LEU A 63 13.03 4.88 9.84
CA LEU A 63 13.67 4.80 8.52
C LEU A 63 14.97 3.96 8.53
N PRO A 64 15.96 4.17 9.44
CA PRO A 64 17.14 3.32 9.54
C PRO A 64 16.82 1.86 9.86
N VAL A 65 15.79 1.61 10.67
CA VAL A 65 15.36 0.25 11.01
C VAL A 65 14.83 -0.46 9.77
N ILE A 66 13.94 0.19 9.01
CA ILE A 66 13.44 -0.35 7.74
C ILE A 66 14.58 -0.53 6.75
N GLY A 67 15.48 0.45 6.63
CA GLY A 67 16.64 0.37 5.74
C GLY A 67 17.59 -0.78 6.10
N LEU A 68 17.79 -1.09 7.38
CA LEU A 68 18.59 -2.24 7.82
C LEU A 68 17.90 -3.56 7.48
N LEU A 69 16.58 -3.65 7.65
CA LEU A 69 15.78 -4.82 7.29
C LEU A 69 15.80 -5.08 5.78
N GLU A 70 15.65 -4.04 4.97
CA GLU A 70 15.74 -4.12 3.51
C GLU A 70 17.14 -4.51 3.06
N ARG A 71 18.20 -3.87 3.61
CA ARG A 71 19.59 -4.25 3.33
C ARG A 71 19.89 -5.70 3.73
N GLY A 72 19.22 -6.22 4.77
CA GLY A 72 19.30 -7.60 5.21
C GLY A 72 18.61 -8.61 4.29
N GLY A 73 18.04 -8.17 3.15
CA GLY A 73 17.42 -9.05 2.18
C GLY A 73 15.98 -9.44 2.51
N LEU A 74 15.31 -8.70 3.41
CA LEU A 74 13.95 -9.04 3.85
C LEU A 74 12.97 -9.06 2.67
N LYS A 75 13.17 -8.19 1.68
CA LYS A 75 12.35 -8.11 0.47
C LYS A 75 12.50 -9.34 -0.41
N GLU A 76 13.74 -9.72 -0.70
CA GLU A 76 14.07 -10.90 -1.48
C GLU A 76 13.52 -12.15 -0.81
N ARG A 77 13.65 -12.23 0.52
CA ARG A 77 13.12 -13.36 1.29
C ARG A 77 11.59 -13.40 1.30
N ALA A 78 10.93 -12.24 1.42
CA ALA A 78 9.47 -12.16 1.32
C ALA A 78 8.99 -12.60 -0.08
N GLN A 79 9.66 -12.16 -1.15
CA GLN A 79 9.37 -12.57 -2.52
C GLN A 79 9.56 -14.07 -2.73
N GLU A 80 10.64 -14.65 -2.21
CA GLU A 80 10.91 -16.09 -2.28
C GLU A 80 9.87 -16.92 -1.51
N LEU A 81 9.43 -16.44 -0.35
CA LEU A 81 8.37 -17.12 0.42
C LEU A 81 7.02 -17.05 -0.29
N ILE A 82 6.70 -15.90 -0.89
CA ILE A 82 5.46 -15.71 -1.65
C ILE A 82 5.46 -16.58 -2.91
N SER A 83 6.57 -16.67 -3.65
CA SER A 83 6.64 -17.48 -4.87
C SER A 83 6.48 -18.98 -4.61
N ARG A 84 6.80 -19.44 -3.39
CA ARG A 84 6.61 -20.84 -2.96
C ARG A 84 5.16 -21.18 -2.58
N ILE A 85 4.27 -20.20 -2.52
CA ILE A 85 2.86 -20.42 -2.21
C ILE A 85 2.23 -21.27 -3.31
N ARG A 86 1.95 -22.54 -3.00
CA ARG A 86 1.10 -23.40 -3.82
C ARG A 86 -0.34 -23.30 -3.31
N SER A 87 -1.13 -22.44 -3.96
CA SER A 87 -2.55 -22.29 -3.68
C SER A 87 -3.37 -22.77 -4.88
N ALA A 88 -4.45 -23.47 -4.60
CA ALA A 88 -5.28 -24.12 -5.61
C ALA A 88 -6.25 -23.17 -6.35
N THR A 89 -6.48 -21.93 -5.86
CA THR A 89 -7.41 -20.99 -6.51
C THR A 89 -6.87 -19.57 -6.54
N THR A 90 -7.29 -18.81 -7.56
CA THR A 90 -7.01 -17.38 -7.71
C THR A 90 -7.34 -16.61 -6.43
N GLY A 91 -8.55 -16.77 -5.90
CA GLY A 91 -8.99 -16.07 -4.68
C GLY A 91 -8.12 -16.38 -3.47
N ARG A 92 -7.63 -17.61 -3.31
CA ARG A 92 -6.74 -17.99 -2.21
C ARG A 92 -5.32 -17.45 -2.36
N VAL A 93 -4.78 -17.42 -3.58
CA VAL A 93 -3.48 -16.75 -3.86
C VAL A 93 -3.56 -15.28 -3.44
N LEU A 94 -4.61 -14.60 -3.92
CA LEU A 94 -4.86 -13.20 -3.64
C LEU A 94 -5.13 -12.93 -2.15
N LEU A 95 -5.84 -13.84 -1.46
CA LEU A 95 -6.12 -13.71 -0.04
C LEU A 95 -4.84 -13.81 0.81
N LEU A 96 -3.97 -14.78 0.49
CA LEU A 96 -2.72 -14.93 1.22
C LEU A 96 -1.81 -13.73 0.98
N TYR A 97 -1.77 -13.23 -0.26
CA TYR A 97 -1.05 -12.00 -0.55
C TYR A 97 -1.63 -10.79 0.19
N LEU A 98 -2.95 -10.63 0.28
CA LEU A 98 -3.60 -9.59 1.08
C LEU A 98 -3.13 -9.62 2.53
N ALA A 99 -3.15 -10.80 3.15
CA ALA A 99 -2.73 -10.98 4.54
C ALA A 99 -1.27 -10.57 4.76
N ILE A 100 -0.37 -11.07 3.90
CA ILE A 100 1.06 -10.73 3.96
C ILE A 100 1.25 -9.23 3.76
N ARG A 101 0.58 -8.65 2.76
CA ARG A 101 0.71 -7.23 2.42
C ARG A 101 0.22 -6.32 3.55
N GLN A 102 -0.89 -6.66 4.18
CA GLN A 102 -1.45 -5.89 5.27
C GLN A 102 -0.59 -5.98 6.55
N LEU A 103 -0.14 -7.19 6.90
CA LEU A 103 0.75 -7.41 8.06
C LEU A 103 2.10 -6.69 7.91
N THR A 104 2.69 -6.77 6.72
CA THR A 104 3.96 -6.08 6.43
C THR A 104 3.80 -4.57 6.47
N ALA A 105 2.69 -4.04 5.95
CA ALA A 105 2.39 -2.61 6.00
C ALA A 105 2.15 -2.10 7.45
N THR A 106 1.53 -2.90 8.32
CA THR A 106 1.34 -2.56 9.75
C THR A 106 2.65 -2.28 10.49
N ILE A 107 3.73 -2.96 10.12
CA ILE A 107 5.06 -2.75 10.72
C ILE A 107 5.94 -1.79 9.90
N GLY A 108 5.35 -1.06 8.94
CA GLY A 108 6.05 -0.03 8.15
C GLY A 108 6.82 -0.55 6.95
N LEU A 109 6.72 -1.85 6.62
CA LEU A 109 7.43 -2.46 5.49
C LEU A 109 6.62 -2.34 4.18
N THR A 110 6.22 -1.11 3.86
CA THR A 110 5.39 -0.81 2.68
C THR A 110 6.13 -1.02 1.35
N SER A 111 7.46 -1.06 1.37
CA SER A 111 8.33 -1.34 0.23
C SER A 111 8.38 -2.82 -0.20
N LEU A 112 7.92 -3.75 0.63
CA LEU A 112 7.97 -5.20 0.33
C LEU A 112 7.01 -5.61 -0.80
N GLY A 113 5.93 -4.85 -0.99
CA GLY A 113 4.91 -5.09 -2.01
C GLY A 113 4.95 -4.04 -3.11
N GLY A 114 3.79 -3.73 -3.67
CA GLY A 114 3.68 -2.71 -4.70
C GLY A 114 3.44 -3.28 -6.09
N GLN A 115 2.76 -2.47 -6.90
CA GLN A 115 2.28 -2.83 -8.22
C GLN A 115 3.39 -3.31 -9.16
N ALA A 116 4.51 -2.58 -9.21
CA ALA A 116 5.63 -2.89 -10.10
C ALA A 116 6.52 -4.04 -9.58
N GLN A 117 6.63 -4.17 -8.25
CA GLN A 117 7.64 -5.03 -7.63
C GLN A 117 7.12 -6.44 -7.31
N MET A 118 5.82 -6.56 -7.05
CA MET A 118 5.20 -7.81 -6.60
C MET A 118 3.98 -8.15 -7.44
N VAL A 119 3.05 -7.22 -7.62
CA VAL A 119 1.76 -7.53 -8.30
C VAL A 119 1.99 -7.97 -9.74
N ARG A 120 2.62 -7.11 -10.55
CA ARG A 120 2.79 -7.34 -11.99
C ARG A 120 3.68 -8.53 -12.33
N PRO A 121 4.88 -8.71 -11.73
CA PRO A 121 5.77 -9.81 -12.10
C PRO A 121 5.42 -11.16 -11.43
N LEU A 122 4.72 -11.16 -10.28
CA LEU A 122 4.53 -12.37 -9.47
C LEU A 122 3.05 -12.66 -9.19
N ILE A 123 2.34 -11.78 -8.47
CA ILE A 123 0.99 -12.11 -7.95
C ILE A 123 -0.05 -12.27 -9.06
N ALA A 124 -0.07 -11.36 -10.03
CA ALA A 124 -1.03 -11.42 -11.14
C ALA A 124 -0.79 -12.66 -12.02
N PRO A 125 0.44 -12.97 -12.49
CA PRO A 125 0.73 -14.22 -13.18
C PRO A 125 0.36 -15.46 -12.36
N MET A 126 0.66 -15.49 -11.05
CA MET A 126 0.28 -16.62 -10.18
C MET A 126 -1.24 -16.78 -10.06
N ALA A 127 -1.98 -15.68 -9.93
CA ALA A 127 -3.43 -15.70 -9.81
C ALA A 127 -4.11 -16.12 -11.14
N GLU A 128 -3.55 -15.71 -12.28
CA GLU A 128 -3.96 -16.17 -13.62
C GLU A 128 -3.67 -17.66 -13.80
N ALA A 129 -2.43 -18.10 -13.52
CA ALA A 129 -2.03 -19.50 -13.63
C ALA A 129 -2.90 -20.41 -12.76
N ALA A 130 -3.29 -19.97 -11.56
CA ALA A 130 -4.20 -20.72 -10.68
C ALA A 130 -5.61 -20.87 -11.24
N ALA A 131 -6.09 -19.92 -12.05
CA ALA A 131 -7.36 -20.05 -12.76
C ALA A 131 -7.20 -20.92 -14.02
N GLU A 132 -6.14 -20.72 -14.81
CA GLU A 132 -5.88 -21.50 -16.02
C GLU A 132 -5.69 -22.99 -15.72
N ALA A 133 -5.01 -23.33 -14.63
CA ALA A 133 -4.84 -24.71 -14.17
C ALA A 133 -6.18 -25.41 -13.84
N ARG A 134 -7.26 -24.67 -13.56
CA ARG A 134 -8.57 -25.24 -13.21
C ARG A 134 -9.59 -25.17 -14.33
N PHE A 135 -9.48 -24.19 -15.21
CA PHE A 135 -10.51 -23.88 -16.21
C PHE A 135 -9.99 -23.94 -17.64
N GLY A 136 -8.69 -24.18 -17.85
CA GLY A 136 -8.05 -24.10 -19.16
C GLY A 136 -7.76 -22.66 -19.58
N ALA A 137 -7.59 -22.43 -20.87
CA ALA A 137 -7.28 -21.11 -21.40
C ALA A 137 -8.40 -20.10 -21.09
N LEU A 138 -8.04 -18.99 -20.43
CA LEU A 138 -8.99 -17.96 -20.04
C LEU A 138 -9.12 -16.89 -21.13
N PRO A 139 -10.34 -16.36 -21.38
CA PRO A 139 -10.51 -15.20 -22.23
C PRO A 139 -9.90 -13.95 -21.58
N ASP A 140 -9.46 -13.00 -22.39
CA ASP A 140 -8.77 -11.78 -21.91
C ASP A 140 -9.57 -11.00 -20.88
N LYS A 141 -10.90 -10.97 -21.01
CA LYS A 141 -11.79 -10.34 -20.03
C LYS A 141 -11.64 -10.95 -18.62
N ALA A 142 -11.46 -12.26 -18.52
CA ALA A 142 -11.25 -12.93 -17.24
C ALA A 142 -9.84 -12.68 -16.71
N ARG A 143 -8.81 -12.71 -17.57
CA ARG A 143 -7.43 -12.35 -17.20
C ARG A 143 -7.33 -10.93 -16.66
N TYR A 144 -7.90 -9.94 -17.36
CA TYR A 144 -7.92 -8.55 -16.89
C TYR A 144 -8.70 -8.38 -15.58
N LEU A 145 -9.79 -9.12 -15.38
CA LEU A 145 -10.51 -9.13 -14.11
C LEU A 145 -9.61 -9.64 -12.97
N ILE A 146 -8.88 -10.74 -13.19
CA ILE A 146 -7.93 -11.28 -12.20
C ILE A 146 -6.82 -10.27 -11.90
N ARG A 147 -6.22 -9.64 -12.92
CA ARG A 147 -5.20 -8.59 -12.77
C ARG A 147 -5.72 -7.39 -11.97
N ALA A 148 -6.94 -6.95 -12.25
CA ALA A 148 -7.58 -5.86 -11.52
C ALA A 148 -7.77 -6.22 -10.04
N HIS A 149 -8.19 -7.44 -9.73
CA HIS A 149 -8.29 -7.92 -8.35
C HIS A 149 -6.91 -8.06 -7.68
N ALA A 150 -5.87 -8.48 -8.40
CA ALA A 150 -4.50 -8.54 -7.89
C ALA A 150 -3.97 -7.14 -7.52
N ALA A 151 -4.20 -6.15 -8.38
CA ALA A 151 -3.85 -4.76 -8.11
C ALA A 151 -4.66 -4.18 -6.93
N ALA A 152 -5.96 -4.49 -6.86
CA ALA A 152 -6.82 -4.04 -5.77
C ALA A 152 -6.36 -4.58 -4.42
N VAL A 153 -5.95 -5.84 -4.35
CA VAL A 153 -5.46 -6.47 -3.12
C VAL A 153 -4.22 -5.77 -2.57
N ASP A 154 -3.25 -5.42 -3.42
CA ASP A 154 -2.05 -4.70 -2.97
C ASP A 154 -2.40 -3.31 -2.43
N ASN A 155 -3.26 -2.57 -3.13
CA ASN A 155 -3.67 -1.23 -2.73
C ASN A 155 -4.45 -1.24 -1.41
N VAL A 156 -5.42 -2.15 -1.28
CA VAL A 156 -6.22 -2.28 -0.05
C VAL A 156 -5.35 -2.75 1.11
N GLY A 157 -4.49 -3.74 0.87
CA GLY A 157 -3.59 -4.28 1.89
C GLY A 157 -2.63 -3.23 2.42
N VAL A 158 -1.99 -2.45 1.54
CA VAL A 158 -1.05 -1.41 1.99
C VAL A 158 -1.77 -0.26 2.68
N PHE A 159 -2.87 0.24 2.10
CA PHE A 159 -3.58 1.42 2.64
C PHE A 159 -4.04 1.20 4.08
N PHE A 160 -4.80 0.13 4.33
CA PHE A 160 -5.35 -0.14 5.65
C PHE A 160 -4.34 -0.80 6.61
N GLY A 161 -3.26 -1.38 6.10
CA GLY A 161 -2.18 -1.89 6.93
C GLY A 161 -1.31 -0.75 7.45
N GLU A 162 -0.95 0.19 6.57
CA GLU A 162 -0.11 1.35 6.86
C GLU A 162 -0.77 2.29 7.88
N ASP A 163 -2.10 2.39 7.91
CA ASP A 163 -2.83 3.18 8.94
C ASP A 163 -2.57 2.75 10.39
N ILE A 164 -2.10 1.51 10.62
CA ILE A 164 -1.72 1.01 11.95
C ILE A 164 -0.25 1.36 12.27
N PHE A 165 0.54 1.79 11.30
CA PHE A 165 1.94 2.12 11.49
C PHE A 165 2.11 3.46 12.22
N LEU A 166 2.79 3.45 13.36
CA LEU A 166 2.91 4.61 14.27
C LEU A 166 3.54 5.85 13.63
N ALA A 167 4.41 5.65 12.63
CA ALA A 167 5.18 6.71 11.98
C ALA A 167 4.47 7.28 10.74
N MET A 168 3.17 7.02 10.60
CA MET A 168 2.36 7.66 9.58
C MET A 168 2.07 9.12 9.89
N GLY A 169 2.22 9.96 8.86
CA GLY A 169 1.97 11.40 8.98
C GLY A 169 0.55 11.75 9.43
N SER A 170 -0.44 10.94 9.04
CA SER A 170 -1.84 11.09 9.47
C SER A 170 -2.00 10.90 10.99
N VAL A 171 -1.36 9.88 11.57
CA VAL A 171 -1.40 9.61 13.02
C VAL A 171 -0.79 10.76 13.80
N LEU A 172 0.34 11.29 13.31
CA LEU A 172 1.03 12.44 13.93
C LEU A 172 0.20 13.72 13.84
N LEU A 173 -0.50 13.93 12.73
CA LEU A 173 -1.41 15.07 12.56
C LEU A 173 -2.59 14.98 13.51
N ILE A 174 -3.24 13.81 13.61
CA ILE A 174 -4.35 13.58 14.55
C ILE A 174 -3.89 13.84 15.98
N LYS A 175 -2.73 13.29 16.36
CA LYS A 175 -2.11 13.54 17.67
C LYS A 175 -1.94 15.05 17.91
N GLY A 176 -1.31 15.76 16.97
CA GLY A 176 -1.05 17.19 17.10
C GLY A 176 -2.33 18.02 17.27
N VAL A 177 -3.39 17.67 16.54
CA VAL A 177 -4.70 18.32 16.67
C VAL A 177 -5.33 18.02 18.03
N LEU A 178 -5.36 16.75 18.46
CA LEU A 178 -5.98 16.36 19.73
C LEU A 178 -5.26 16.97 20.95
N ASP A 179 -3.94 17.03 20.92
CA ASP A 179 -3.16 17.70 21.96
C ASP A 179 -3.46 19.20 22.03
N ALA A 180 -3.69 19.87 20.89
CA ALA A 180 -4.10 21.27 20.88
C ALA A 180 -5.46 21.50 21.55
N TYR A 181 -6.32 20.48 21.62
CA TYR A 181 -7.58 20.48 22.36
C TYR A 181 -7.46 19.95 23.81
N GLY A 182 -6.24 19.69 24.30
CA GLY A 182 -6.00 19.15 25.65
C GLY A 182 -6.27 17.65 25.79
N ILE A 183 -6.41 16.91 24.68
CA ILE A 183 -6.62 15.47 24.67
C ILE A 183 -5.27 14.78 24.44
N HIS A 184 -4.65 14.33 25.53
CA HIS A 184 -3.33 13.70 25.50
C HIS A 184 -3.41 12.22 25.13
N LEU A 185 -3.07 11.90 23.89
CA LEU A 185 -2.95 10.53 23.39
C LEU A 185 -1.55 10.26 22.86
N THR A 186 -1.04 9.06 23.10
CA THR A 186 0.20 8.64 22.44
C THR A 186 -0.10 8.24 20.99
N PRO A 187 0.85 8.42 20.04
CA PRO A 187 0.67 7.97 18.65
C PRO A 187 0.27 6.50 18.54
N LEU A 188 0.80 5.65 19.44
CA LEU A 188 0.47 4.24 19.48
C LEU A 188 -1.02 4.00 19.80
N HIS A 189 -1.60 4.74 20.75
CA HIS A 189 -3.04 4.58 21.05
C HIS A 189 -3.90 4.90 19.84
N ILE A 190 -3.58 5.97 19.11
CA ILE A 190 -4.30 6.36 17.88
C ILE A 190 -4.16 5.26 16.82
N ALA A 191 -2.94 4.76 16.60
CA ALA A 191 -2.66 3.73 15.60
C ALA A 191 -3.36 2.38 15.91
N LEU A 192 -3.43 1.98 17.17
CA LEU A 192 -4.13 0.75 17.58
C LEU A 192 -5.63 0.78 17.24
N TRP A 193 -6.25 1.96 17.24
CA TRP A 193 -7.66 2.11 16.84
C TRP A 193 -7.90 1.93 15.34
N ALA A 194 -6.85 1.86 14.51
CA ALA A 194 -6.98 1.46 13.10
C ALA A 194 -7.14 -0.07 12.94
N ILE A 195 -6.79 -0.88 13.95
CA ILE A 195 -6.86 -2.36 13.88
C ILE A 195 -8.28 -2.86 13.57
N PRO A 196 -9.36 -2.41 14.26
CA PRO A 196 -10.72 -2.86 13.95
C PRO A 196 -11.11 -2.60 12.49
N THR A 197 -10.75 -1.43 11.95
CA THR A 197 -10.99 -1.06 10.55
C THR A 197 -10.22 -1.97 9.59
N ALA A 198 -8.94 -2.20 9.87
CA ALA A 198 -8.09 -3.10 9.11
C ALA A 198 -8.63 -4.54 9.08
N VAL A 199 -9.11 -5.05 10.22
CA VAL A 199 -9.74 -6.37 10.33
C VAL A 199 -11.05 -6.43 9.53
N ALA A 200 -11.90 -5.41 9.66
CA ALA A 200 -13.16 -5.35 8.90
C ALA A 200 -12.90 -5.35 7.39
N VAL A 201 -11.92 -4.57 6.93
CA VAL A 201 -11.51 -4.53 5.52
C VAL A 201 -10.98 -5.89 5.08
N PHE A 202 -10.12 -6.53 5.88
CA PHE A 202 -9.59 -7.86 5.57
C PHE A 202 -10.73 -8.86 5.35
N ILE A 203 -11.73 -8.88 6.24
CA ILE A 203 -12.90 -9.76 6.13
C ILE A 203 -13.71 -9.44 4.86
N ILE A 204 -14.04 -8.16 4.63
CA ILE A 204 -14.81 -7.74 3.45
C ILE A 204 -14.10 -8.14 2.16
N HIS A 205 -12.78 -7.91 2.08
CA HIS A 205 -12.00 -8.23 0.90
C HIS A 205 -11.83 -9.73 0.72
N SER A 206 -11.67 -10.49 1.81
CA SER A 206 -11.69 -11.96 1.79
C SER A 206 -12.97 -12.50 1.17
N VAL A 207 -14.12 -11.96 1.59
CA VAL A 207 -15.43 -12.33 1.00
C VAL A 207 -15.48 -11.99 -0.49
N ARG A 208 -15.00 -10.81 -0.90
CA ARG A 208 -14.94 -10.42 -2.33
C ARG A 208 -14.09 -11.39 -3.15
N LEU A 209 -12.96 -11.86 -2.62
CA LEU A 209 -12.10 -12.85 -3.29
C LEU A 209 -12.75 -14.24 -3.38
N MET A 210 -13.50 -14.64 -2.35
CA MET A 210 -14.31 -15.87 -2.42
C MET A 210 -15.44 -15.76 -3.46
N LEU A 211 -16.05 -14.58 -3.60
CA LEU A 211 -17.05 -14.31 -4.62
C LEU A 211 -16.44 -14.31 -6.03
N LEU A 212 -15.20 -13.83 -6.19
CA LEU A 212 -14.45 -13.94 -7.44
C LEU A 212 -14.26 -15.40 -7.85
N ASP A 213 -13.80 -16.25 -6.93
CA ASP A 213 -13.64 -17.69 -7.19
C ASP A 213 -14.99 -18.36 -7.57
N ARG A 214 -16.08 -17.96 -6.92
CA ARG A 214 -17.44 -18.42 -7.27
C ARG A 214 -17.87 -17.95 -8.66
N LYS A 215 -17.58 -16.71 -9.02
CA LYS A 215 -17.90 -16.14 -10.33
C LYS A 215 -17.13 -16.85 -11.44
N LEU A 216 -15.82 -17.03 -11.28
CA LEU A 216 -14.97 -17.76 -12.23
C LEU A 216 -15.47 -19.20 -12.39
N ARG A 217 -15.79 -19.88 -11.27
CA ARG A 217 -16.35 -21.23 -11.31
C ARG A 217 -17.69 -21.27 -12.07
N ARG A 218 -18.61 -20.35 -11.81
CA ARG A 218 -19.90 -20.31 -12.54
C ARG A 218 -19.74 -20.05 -14.03
N GLN A 219 -18.78 -19.23 -14.43
CA GLN A 219 -18.55 -18.87 -15.83
C GLN A 219 -17.82 -19.97 -16.61
N PHE A 220 -16.93 -20.72 -15.96
CA PHE A 220 -16.02 -21.64 -16.65
C PHE A 220 -16.13 -23.11 -16.19
N ALA A 221 -17.08 -23.46 -15.31
CA ALA A 221 -17.27 -24.85 -14.85
C ALA A 221 -17.49 -25.86 -15.98
N GLY A 222 -18.03 -25.44 -17.14
CA GLY A 222 -18.25 -26.30 -18.30
C GLY A 222 -17.02 -26.55 -19.18
N GLN A 223 -15.92 -25.82 -18.99
CA GLN A 223 -14.68 -25.97 -19.78
C GLN A 223 -13.67 -26.93 -19.12
N ALA A 224 -13.95 -27.41 -17.91
CA ALA A 224 -13.01 -28.16 -17.08
C ALA A 224 -12.70 -29.60 -17.52
N GLN A 225 -13.07 -30.03 -18.74
CA GLN A 225 -13.05 -31.46 -19.12
C GLN A 225 -12.52 -31.83 -20.52
N HIS A 226 -11.78 -30.98 -21.23
CA HIS A 226 -11.02 -31.46 -22.41
C HIS A 226 -9.52 -31.27 -22.20
N PRO A 227 -8.79 -32.32 -21.77
CA PRO A 227 -7.39 -32.39 -22.12
C PRO A 227 -7.36 -32.51 -23.65
N GLU A 228 -6.94 -31.45 -24.33
CA GLU A 228 -6.68 -31.51 -25.77
C GLU A 228 -5.73 -32.68 -26.03
N THR A 229 -6.25 -33.74 -26.63
CA THR A 229 -5.46 -34.82 -27.20
C THR A 229 -4.49 -34.18 -28.20
N PRO A 230 -3.19 -34.51 -28.16
CA PRO A 230 -2.26 -34.02 -29.16
C PRO A 230 -2.78 -34.48 -30.53
N VAL A 231 -3.04 -33.52 -31.42
CA VAL A 231 -3.38 -33.81 -32.82
C VAL A 231 -2.23 -34.62 -33.39
N ALA A 232 -2.46 -35.92 -33.58
CA ALA A 232 -1.55 -36.80 -34.30
C ALA A 232 -1.37 -36.22 -35.69
N GLY A 233 -0.15 -35.73 -35.96
CA GLY A 233 0.22 -35.21 -37.27
C GLY A 233 -0.12 -36.23 -38.35
N SER A 234 -0.97 -35.81 -39.27
CA SER A 234 -1.22 -36.47 -40.54
C SER A 234 0.12 -36.74 -41.24
N LEU A 235 0.49 -38.00 -41.35
CA LEU A 235 1.55 -38.45 -42.26
C LEU A 235 1.16 -38.08 -43.70
N PRO A 236 2.02 -37.37 -44.45
CA PRO A 236 1.81 -37.23 -45.89
C PRO A 236 2.03 -38.59 -46.55
N ASN A 237 0.99 -39.00 -47.27
CA ASN A 237 0.95 -40.15 -48.16
C ASN A 237 1.99 -39.95 -49.28
N ALA A 238 3.15 -40.59 -49.18
CA ALA A 238 4.10 -40.67 -50.27
C ALA A 238 3.73 -41.88 -51.13
N GLY A 239 2.85 -41.63 -52.10
CA GLY A 239 2.56 -42.55 -53.18
C GLY A 239 3.81 -42.82 -54.01
N GLU A 240 3.89 -44.07 -54.44
CA GLU A 240 4.76 -44.60 -55.47
C GLU A 240 4.70 -43.73 -56.73
N ASP A 241 5.87 -43.34 -57.24
CA ASP A 241 6.10 -43.23 -58.69
C ASP A 241 7.61 -43.20 -59.00
N LYS A 242 8.04 -44.28 -59.66
CA LYS A 242 9.32 -44.54 -60.37
C LYS A 242 10.52 -45.05 -59.58
#